data_AF-A0A317J913-F1
#
_entry.id   AF-A0A317J913-F1
#
_cell.length_a   1.000
_cell.length_b   1.000
_cell.length_c   1.000
_cell.angle_alpha   90.00
_cell.angle_beta   90.00
_cell.angle_gamma   90.00
#
_symmetry.space_group_name_H-M   'P 1'
#
loop_
_entity.id
_entity.type
_entity.pdbx_description
1 polymer ?
#
loop_
_entity_poly.entity_id
_entity_poly.type
_entity_poly.pdbx_seq_one_letter_code
_entity_poly.pdbx_strand_id
1 'polypeptide(L)'
;MRKSIVVFAIVLLTTCNKSKVIISNDSSPILISDGSVHLNQKYYFRVHSGTSASIRLLHFKPGLLGYQCSPEAGECTAGTCNPTAQPMCQLNLSTLTDWTLDIADDHPMTVASVAWNSGVTEKITLTLPTGFSIMNGSVDGVDLVPTGGHLKSAVLTVHPTGTYNFDFSSCPYKQTCLWVGYVCTSGCSHE
;
A
#
# COMPACT_ATOMS: atom_id res chain seq x y z
N MET A 1 -13.98 54.23 -41.18
CA MET A 1 -14.62 52.94 -40.84
C MET A 1 -13.52 51.96 -40.41
N ARG A 2 -13.36 51.73 -39.10
CA ARG A 2 -12.44 50.70 -38.55
C ARG A 2 -13.30 49.60 -37.95
N LYS A 3 -13.16 48.37 -38.46
CA LYS A 3 -13.83 47.18 -37.94
C LYS A 3 -12.99 46.64 -36.78
N SER A 4 -13.53 46.71 -35.56
CA SER A 4 -12.95 46.04 -34.40
C SER A 4 -13.34 44.57 -34.42
N ILE A 5 -12.35 43.69 -34.54
CA ILE A 5 -12.52 42.24 -34.41
C ILE A 5 -12.45 41.92 -32.91
N VAL A 6 -13.56 41.46 -32.34
CA VAL A 6 -13.61 40.94 -30.97
C VAL A 6 -13.24 39.46 -31.03
N VAL A 7 -12.05 39.12 -30.54
CA VAL A 7 -11.60 37.74 -30.39
C VAL A 7 -12.18 37.20 -29.08
N PHE A 8 -13.16 36.30 -29.17
CA PHE A 8 -13.67 35.53 -28.05
C PHE A 8 -12.63 34.46 -27.69
N ALA A 9 -11.80 34.74 -26.68
CA ALA A 9 -10.94 33.74 -26.07
C ALA A 9 -11.83 32.79 -25.24
N ILE A 10 -12.20 31.66 -25.84
CA ILE A 10 -12.82 30.55 -25.12
C ILE A 10 -11.74 29.98 -24.19
N VAL A 11 -11.77 30.42 -22.93
CA VAL A 11 -11.02 29.81 -21.85
C VAL A 11 -11.64 28.44 -21.62
N LEU A 12 -11.08 27.41 -22.26
CA LEU A 12 -11.29 26.02 -21.82
C LEU A 12 -10.68 25.91 -20.42
N LEU A 13 -11.49 26.16 -19.40
CA LEU A 13 -11.29 25.61 -18.07
C LEU A 13 -11.43 24.09 -18.21
N THR A 14 -10.35 23.43 -18.62
CA THR A 14 -10.18 22.01 -18.35
C THR A 14 -10.09 21.91 -16.83
N THR A 15 -11.24 21.67 -16.20
CA THR A 15 -11.29 21.20 -14.83
C THR A 15 -10.48 19.91 -14.81
N CYS A 16 -9.21 20.04 -14.42
CA CYS A 16 -8.39 18.93 -14.02
C CYS A 16 -9.03 18.44 -12.72
N ASN A 17 -10.09 17.64 -12.85
CA ASN A 17 -10.61 16.82 -11.78
C ASN A 17 -9.48 15.84 -11.48
N LYS A 18 -8.50 16.27 -10.67
CA LYS A 18 -7.77 15.35 -9.82
C LYS A 18 -8.88 14.68 -9.03
N SER A 19 -9.26 13.47 -9.43
CA SER A 19 -10.08 12.59 -8.61
C SER A 19 -9.36 12.51 -7.28
N LYS A 20 -9.80 13.35 -6.34
CA LYS A 20 -9.36 13.28 -4.97
C LYS A 20 -9.98 11.99 -4.51
N VAL A 21 -9.19 10.92 -4.50
CA VAL A 21 -9.60 9.63 -3.94
C VAL A 21 -10.02 9.96 -2.52
N ILE A 22 -11.33 9.99 -2.28
CA ILE A 22 -11.82 10.03 -0.92
C ILE A 22 -11.42 8.68 -0.37
N ILE A 23 -10.42 8.72 0.51
CA ILE A 23 -9.93 7.55 1.23
C ILE A 23 -11.11 7.07 2.08
N SER A 24 -11.91 6.15 1.52
CA SER A 24 -12.73 5.28 2.35
C SER A 24 -11.76 4.47 3.19
N ASN A 25 -11.94 4.47 4.51
CA ASN A 25 -11.05 3.74 5.44
C ASN A 25 -10.92 2.24 5.12
N ASP A 26 -11.81 1.68 4.29
CA ASP A 26 -11.79 0.28 3.85
C ASP A 26 -10.93 0.07 2.58
N SER A 27 -10.52 1.13 1.87
CA SER A 27 -9.73 1.06 0.63
C SER A 27 -8.35 1.71 0.71
N SER A 28 -7.98 2.27 1.86
CA SER A 28 -6.70 2.96 2.04
C SER A 28 -5.53 1.99 1.89
N PRO A 29 -4.50 2.33 1.09
CA PRO A 29 -3.37 1.44 0.88
C PRO A 29 -2.57 1.21 2.17
N ILE A 30 -1.91 0.06 2.24
CA ILE A 30 -0.79 -0.16 3.17
C ILE A 30 0.45 0.40 2.50
N LEU A 31 1.15 1.32 3.14
CA LEU A 31 2.40 1.89 2.63
C LEU A 31 3.55 1.41 3.50
N ILE A 32 4.62 0.91 2.88
CA ILE A 32 5.83 0.45 3.56
C ILE A 32 6.97 1.32 3.03
N SER A 33 7.55 2.10 3.92
CA SER A 33 8.68 2.98 3.67
C SER A 33 9.89 2.52 4.47
N ASP A 34 11.06 3.09 4.17
CA ASP A 34 12.35 2.80 4.82
C ASP A 34 12.37 2.88 6.36
N GLY A 35 11.30 3.33 7.03
CA GLY A 35 11.25 3.37 8.49
C GLY A 35 9.88 3.15 9.11
N SER A 36 8.87 2.78 8.33
CA SER A 36 7.51 2.63 8.86
C SER A 36 6.60 1.85 7.93
N VAL A 37 5.56 1.27 8.51
CA VAL A 37 4.39 0.76 7.81
C VAL A 37 3.21 1.65 8.17
N HIS A 38 2.72 2.42 7.20
CA HIS A 38 1.56 3.30 7.36
C HIS A 38 0.29 2.57 6.94
N LEU A 39 -0.70 2.56 7.83
CA LEU A 39 -1.99 1.91 7.66
C LEU A 39 -3.11 2.94 7.87
N ASN A 40 -3.69 3.48 6.81
CA ASN A 40 -4.73 4.52 6.91
C ASN A 40 -6.14 3.93 7.10
N GLN A 41 -6.32 3.00 8.05
CA GLN A 41 -7.53 2.18 8.21
C GLN A 41 -8.12 2.24 9.63
N LYS A 42 -8.10 3.42 10.26
CA LYS A 42 -8.39 3.66 11.69
C LYS A 42 -9.65 2.96 12.25
N TYR A 43 -10.76 2.94 11.52
CA TYR A 43 -12.02 2.38 12.01
C TYR A 43 -12.09 0.84 11.94
N TYR A 44 -11.21 0.23 11.16
CA TYR A 44 -11.19 -1.22 10.91
C TYR A 44 -9.94 -1.90 11.45
N PHE A 45 -8.95 -1.12 11.86
CA PHE A 45 -7.75 -1.57 12.55
C PHE A 45 -8.06 -1.96 14.00
N ARG A 46 -7.59 -3.13 14.42
CA ARG A 46 -7.79 -3.70 15.74
C ARG A 46 -6.46 -4.13 16.32
N VAL A 47 -6.18 -3.72 17.56
CA VAL A 47 -5.02 -4.19 18.32
C VAL A 47 -5.48 -5.30 19.25
N HIS A 48 -4.86 -6.47 19.12
CA HIS A 48 -5.17 -7.63 19.98
C HIS A 48 -4.16 -7.75 21.12
N SER A 49 -2.90 -7.44 20.84
CA SER A 49 -1.80 -7.46 21.82
C SER A 49 -0.69 -6.50 21.37
N GLY A 50 0.35 -6.35 22.20
CA GLY A 50 1.56 -5.59 21.83
C GLY A 50 2.32 -6.14 20.61
N THR A 51 2.00 -7.36 20.17
CA THR A 51 2.67 -8.04 19.04
C THR A 51 1.70 -8.47 17.93
N SER A 52 0.41 -8.14 18.05
CA SER A 52 -0.62 -8.59 17.11
C SER A 52 -1.71 -7.53 16.90
N ALA A 53 -2.01 -7.29 15.62
CA ALA A 53 -3.10 -6.45 15.18
C ALA A 53 -3.74 -7.03 13.92
N SER A 54 -4.88 -6.47 13.51
CA SER A 54 -5.56 -6.89 12.28
C SER A 54 -6.37 -5.77 11.66
N ILE A 55 -6.73 -5.94 10.39
CA ILE A 55 -7.67 -5.08 9.67
C ILE A 55 -8.84 -5.93 9.20
N ARG A 56 -10.05 -5.47 9.51
CA ARG A 56 -11.28 -6.01 8.95
C ARG A 56 -11.60 -5.32 7.63
N LEU A 57 -11.69 -6.08 6.54
CA LEU A 57 -12.04 -5.53 5.23
C LEU A 57 -13.42 -6.03 4.80
N LEU A 58 -14.39 -5.12 4.66
CA LEU A 58 -15.78 -5.49 4.35
C LEU A 58 -16.00 -5.59 2.85
N HIS A 59 -15.68 -4.52 2.12
CA HIS A 59 -16.00 -4.38 0.69
C HIS A 59 -14.76 -4.44 -0.22
N PHE A 60 -13.59 -4.57 0.36
CA PHE A 60 -12.31 -4.50 -0.33
C PHE A 60 -11.47 -5.77 -0.10
N LYS A 61 -10.59 -6.03 -1.07
CA LYS A 61 -9.51 -7.00 -0.95
C LYS A 61 -8.22 -6.45 -1.56
N PRO A 62 -7.04 -6.95 -1.18
CA PRO A 62 -5.79 -6.64 -1.85
C PRO A 62 -5.92 -6.86 -3.35
N GLY A 63 -5.55 -5.84 -4.12
CA GLY A 63 -5.66 -5.84 -5.57
C GLY A 63 -4.32 -5.79 -6.26
N LEU A 64 -3.44 -4.91 -5.80
CA LEU A 64 -2.13 -4.67 -6.38
C LEU A 64 -1.09 -4.50 -5.27
N LEU A 65 0.12 -4.97 -5.52
CA LEU A 65 1.30 -4.63 -4.77
C LEU A 65 2.29 -3.97 -5.72
N GLY A 66 2.75 -2.77 -5.38
CA GLY A 66 3.74 -2.05 -6.17
C GLY A 66 5.02 -1.81 -5.40
N TYR A 67 6.15 -1.86 -6.12
CA TYR A 67 7.50 -1.73 -5.58
C TYR A 67 8.24 -0.59 -6.28
N GLN A 68 8.75 0.36 -5.51
CA GLN A 68 9.41 1.60 -5.95
C GLN A 68 8.63 2.44 -6.97
N CYS A 69 7.31 2.27 -7.01
CA CYS A 69 6.42 3.06 -7.85
C CYS A 69 5.14 3.35 -7.09
N SER A 70 4.50 4.48 -7.38
CA SER A 70 3.16 4.78 -6.86
C SER A 70 2.09 4.37 -7.88
N PRO A 71 0.98 3.74 -7.47
CA PRO A 71 -0.11 3.42 -8.40
C PRO A 71 -0.82 4.68 -8.86
N GLU A 72 -0.83 5.72 -8.01
CA GLU A 72 -1.50 6.99 -8.27
C GLU A 72 -0.69 7.85 -9.26
N ALA A 73 0.62 7.65 -9.32
CA ALA A 73 1.51 8.35 -10.25
C ALA A 73 1.55 7.70 -11.66
N GLY A 74 1.00 6.49 -11.83
CA GLY A 74 1.02 5.77 -13.11
C GLY A 74 2.41 5.27 -13.52
N GLU A 75 3.32 5.13 -12.55
CA GLU A 75 4.75 4.87 -12.79
C GLU A 75 5.12 3.37 -12.77
N CYS A 76 4.18 2.48 -12.45
CA CYS A 76 4.48 1.06 -12.33
C CYS A 76 4.50 0.35 -13.69
N THR A 77 5.59 -0.34 -14.00
CA THR A 77 5.66 -1.23 -15.18
C THR A 77 4.84 -2.50 -14.90
N ALA A 78 3.78 -2.72 -15.69
CA ALA A 78 2.99 -3.94 -15.65
C ALA A 78 3.70 -5.08 -16.39
N GLY A 79 3.55 -6.33 -15.94
CA GLY A 79 3.92 -7.49 -16.77
C GLY A 79 4.48 -8.66 -16.00
N THR A 80 5.50 -8.45 -15.17
CA THR A 80 6.06 -9.48 -14.28
C THR A 80 6.97 -8.77 -13.29
N CYS A 81 6.50 -8.52 -12.07
CA CYS A 81 7.33 -7.89 -11.05
C CYS A 81 8.49 -8.83 -10.71
N ASN A 82 9.68 -8.50 -11.21
CA ASN A 82 10.94 -9.10 -10.79
C ASN A 82 11.71 -8.03 -10.02
N PRO A 83 11.53 -7.91 -8.70
CA PRO A 83 12.07 -6.77 -7.95
C PRO A 83 13.60 -6.74 -7.94
N THR A 84 14.25 -7.87 -8.23
CA THR A 84 15.70 -8.00 -8.34
C THR A 84 16.25 -7.47 -9.68
N ALA A 85 15.43 -7.49 -10.75
CA ALA A 85 15.84 -7.07 -12.09
C ALA A 85 15.11 -5.83 -12.63
N GLN A 86 13.98 -5.46 -12.02
CA GLN A 86 13.07 -4.42 -12.47
C GLN A 86 12.61 -3.58 -11.27
N PRO A 87 13.28 -2.46 -10.96
CA PRO A 87 12.70 -1.45 -10.08
C PRO A 87 11.42 -0.90 -10.72
N MET A 88 10.49 -0.38 -9.92
CA MET A 88 9.22 0.22 -10.38
C MET A 88 8.25 -0.81 -11.01
N CYS A 89 7.94 -1.90 -10.29
CA CYS A 89 7.06 -2.97 -10.79
C CYS A 89 5.78 -3.14 -9.97
N GLN A 90 4.77 -3.78 -10.58
CA GLN A 90 3.53 -4.15 -9.90
C GLN A 90 3.20 -5.64 -10.04
N LEU A 91 2.64 -6.21 -8.97
CA LEU A 91 2.10 -7.56 -8.90
C LEU A 91 0.58 -7.50 -8.69
N ASN A 92 -0.15 -8.32 -9.45
CA ASN A 92 -1.59 -8.46 -9.27
C ASN A 92 -1.90 -9.42 -8.11
N LEU A 93 -2.51 -8.89 -7.06
CA LEU A 93 -2.96 -9.65 -5.89
C LEU A 93 -4.45 -10.02 -5.97
N SER A 94 -5.22 -9.42 -6.88
CA SER A 94 -6.69 -9.53 -6.91
C SER A 94 -7.21 -10.95 -7.11
N THR A 95 -6.42 -11.83 -7.72
CA THR A 95 -6.75 -13.24 -7.93
C THR A 95 -6.23 -14.16 -6.83
N LEU A 96 -5.44 -13.65 -5.88
CA LEU A 96 -4.83 -14.42 -4.82
C LEU A 96 -5.74 -14.50 -3.60
N THR A 97 -5.85 -15.68 -3.02
CA THR A 97 -6.70 -15.94 -1.85
C THR A 97 -5.92 -15.94 -0.54
N ASP A 98 -4.61 -16.16 -0.62
CA ASP A 98 -3.70 -16.27 0.53
C ASP A 98 -2.29 -15.78 0.14
N TRP A 99 -1.74 -14.87 0.94
CA TRP A 99 -0.35 -14.43 0.84
C TRP A 99 0.15 -13.87 2.16
N THR A 100 1.46 -13.96 2.38
CA THR A 100 2.15 -13.36 3.51
C THR A 100 3.28 -12.47 3.02
N LEU A 101 3.39 -11.27 3.59
CA LEU A 101 4.46 -10.31 3.32
C LEU A 101 5.25 -10.09 4.61
N ASP A 102 6.42 -10.70 4.67
CA ASP A 102 7.36 -10.52 5.77
C ASP A 102 8.27 -9.32 5.49
N ILE A 103 8.50 -8.49 6.51
CA ILE A 103 9.25 -7.25 6.44
C ILE A 103 10.43 -7.37 7.41
N ALA A 104 11.64 -7.03 6.97
CA ALA A 104 12.87 -7.17 7.73
C ALA A 104 13.68 -5.87 7.79
N ASP A 105 14.29 -5.59 8.94
CA ASP A 105 15.27 -4.50 9.15
C ASP A 105 16.71 -4.98 8.89
N ASP A 106 17.03 -6.24 9.14
CA ASP A 106 18.24 -6.90 8.69
C ASP A 106 17.95 -8.37 8.40
N HIS A 107 18.34 -8.89 7.25
CA HIS A 107 18.11 -10.31 6.96
C HIS A 107 18.97 -11.16 7.92
N PRO A 108 18.41 -12.13 8.66
CA PRO A 108 17.13 -12.82 8.47
C PRO A 108 15.99 -12.44 9.45
N MET A 109 16.09 -11.33 10.17
CA MET A 109 15.12 -10.95 11.20
C MET A 109 13.87 -10.30 10.61
N THR A 110 12.77 -11.06 10.56
CA THR A 110 11.43 -10.50 10.31
C THR A 110 11.01 -9.65 11.49
N VAL A 111 10.72 -8.38 11.23
CA VAL A 111 10.27 -7.42 12.23
C VAL A 111 8.76 -7.21 12.21
N ALA A 112 8.13 -7.37 11.04
CA ALA A 112 6.69 -7.35 10.87
C ALA A 112 6.26 -8.33 9.78
N SER A 113 5.05 -8.86 9.89
CA SER A 113 4.43 -9.68 8.84
C SER A 113 3.01 -9.20 8.60
N VAL A 114 2.64 -9.04 7.32
CA VAL A 114 1.30 -8.70 6.85
C VAL A 114 0.77 -9.91 6.09
N ALA A 115 -0.29 -10.55 6.58
CA ALA A 115 -0.88 -11.71 5.93
C ALA A 115 -2.30 -11.43 5.49
N TRP A 116 -2.67 -11.83 4.27
CA TRP A 116 -4.03 -11.78 3.76
C TRP A 116 -4.59 -13.18 3.63
N ASN A 117 -5.81 -13.39 4.12
CA ASN A 117 -6.56 -14.63 3.89
C ASN A 117 -8.03 -14.31 3.63
N SER A 118 -8.55 -14.70 2.47
CA SER A 118 -9.94 -14.40 2.10
C SER A 118 -11.00 -15.16 2.93
N GLY A 119 -10.60 -16.22 3.63
CA GLY A 119 -11.49 -17.10 4.39
C GLY A 119 -11.71 -16.69 5.85
N VAL A 120 -11.04 -15.64 6.34
CA VAL A 120 -11.14 -15.18 7.73
C VAL A 120 -11.90 -13.85 7.84
N THR A 121 -12.44 -13.54 9.03
CA THR A 121 -13.20 -12.29 9.24
C THR A 121 -12.28 -11.07 9.32
N GLU A 122 -11.14 -11.23 9.98
CA GLU A 122 -10.09 -10.23 10.07
C GLU A 122 -9.05 -10.52 8.98
N LYS A 123 -9.37 -10.04 7.78
CA LYS A 123 -8.75 -10.53 6.54
C LYS A 123 -7.27 -10.17 6.40
N ILE A 124 -6.80 -9.11 7.06
CA ILE A 124 -5.36 -8.81 7.16
C ILE A 124 -4.90 -8.98 8.59
N THR A 125 -3.93 -9.85 8.80
CA THR A 125 -3.27 -10.08 10.09
C THR A 125 -1.90 -9.43 10.10
N LEU A 126 -1.57 -8.78 11.21
CA LEU A 126 -0.28 -8.14 11.45
C LEU A 126 0.41 -8.81 12.64
N THR A 127 1.60 -9.36 12.41
CA THR A 127 2.43 -9.96 13.47
C THR A 127 3.70 -9.14 13.63
N LEU A 128 4.01 -8.74 14.86
CA LEU A 128 5.11 -7.82 15.20
C LEU A 128 6.06 -8.49 16.22
N PRO A 129 6.86 -9.48 15.79
CA PRO A 129 7.68 -10.31 16.68
C PRO A 129 8.77 -9.52 17.41
N THR A 130 9.28 -8.44 16.80
CA THR A 130 10.31 -7.58 17.39
C THR A 130 9.90 -6.11 17.30
N GLY A 131 9.50 -5.56 18.45
CA GLY A 131 9.47 -4.13 18.75
C GLY A 131 8.95 -3.23 17.63
N PHE A 132 7.65 -3.24 17.38
CA PHE A 132 7.01 -2.12 16.70
C PHE A 132 6.23 -1.30 17.72
N SER A 133 6.36 0.03 17.65
CA SER A 133 5.43 0.91 18.35
C SER A 133 4.26 1.22 17.41
N ILE A 134 3.05 1.03 17.91
CA ILE A 134 1.82 1.49 17.25
C ILE A 134 1.65 2.97 17.59
N MET A 135 1.71 3.84 16.59
CA MET A 135 1.49 5.29 16.74
C MET A 135 0.28 5.75 15.93
N ASN A 136 -0.33 6.85 16.36
CA ASN A 136 -1.33 7.54 15.54
C ASN A 136 -0.65 8.07 14.27
N GLY A 137 -1.12 7.63 13.12
CA GLY A 137 -0.63 8.07 11.82
C GLY A 137 -1.06 9.49 11.47
N SER A 138 -0.33 10.11 10.53
CA SER A 138 -0.50 11.52 10.15
C SER A 138 -1.84 11.86 9.46
N VAL A 139 -2.56 10.86 8.93
CA VAL A 139 -3.83 11.04 8.19
C VAL A 139 -4.86 10.00 8.62
N ASP A 140 -5.37 10.12 9.85
CA ASP A 140 -6.38 9.20 10.42
C ASP A 140 -6.04 7.71 10.18
N GLY A 141 -4.82 7.35 10.54
CA GLY A 141 -4.25 6.02 10.34
C GLY A 141 -3.47 5.53 11.56
N VAL A 142 -2.80 4.41 11.37
CA VAL A 142 -1.88 3.79 12.32
C VAL A 142 -0.54 3.61 11.65
N ASP A 143 0.49 4.15 12.29
CA ASP A 143 1.87 3.97 11.88
C ASP A 143 2.50 2.88 12.75
N LEU A 144 3.01 1.84 12.11
CA LEU A 144 3.87 0.86 12.74
C LEU A 144 5.30 1.31 12.49
N VAL A 145 6.01 1.70 13.55
CA VAL A 145 7.42 2.11 13.45
C VAL A 145 8.32 1.05 14.11
N PRO A 146 9.33 0.50 13.41
CA PRO A 146 10.25 -0.45 13.98
C PRO A 146 11.13 0.21 15.05
N THR A 147 11.41 -0.49 16.14
CA THR A 147 12.34 0.00 17.18
C THR A 147 13.81 -0.18 16.79
N GLY A 148 14.11 -1.06 15.83
CA GLY A 148 15.46 -1.49 15.45
C GLY A 148 16.19 -0.62 14.43
N GLY A 149 15.49 0.30 13.74
CA GLY A 149 16.07 1.13 12.69
C GLY A 149 15.28 1.11 11.38
N HIS A 150 15.99 1.20 10.26
CA HIS A 150 15.43 1.31 8.91
C HIS A 150 15.08 -0.07 8.32
N LEU A 151 13.98 -0.16 7.57
CA LEU A 151 13.55 -1.38 6.89
C LEU A 151 14.42 -1.65 5.66
N LYS A 152 14.98 -2.85 5.54
CA LYS A 152 15.90 -3.20 4.44
C LYS A 152 15.29 -4.07 3.37
N SER A 153 14.32 -4.92 3.70
CA SER A 153 13.73 -5.81 2.69
C SER A 153 12.32 -6.27 3.05
N ALA A 154 11.64 -6.84 2.06
CA ALA A 154 10.41 -7.58 2.25
C ALA A 154 10.39 -8.85 1.40
N VAL A 155 9.67 -9.86 1.87
CA VAL A 155 9.49 -11.14 1.19
C VAL A 155 8.00 -11.44 1.11
N LEU A 156 7.45 -11.40 -0.11
CA LEU A 156 6.08 -11.84 -0.37
C LEU A 156 6.08 -13.32 -0.71
N THR A 157 5.38 -14.11 0.09
CA THR A 157 5.08 -15.51 -0.20
C THR A 157 3.63 -15.62 -0.64
N VAL A 158 3.42 -16.03 -1.90
CA VAL A 158 2.11 -16.30 -2.48
C VAL A 158 1.92 -17.81 -2.52
N HIS A 159 0.89 -18.31 -1.83
CA HIS A 159 0.63 -19.75 -1.79
C HIS A 159 -0.33 -20.17 -2.92
N PRO A 160 0.00 -21.21 -3.71
CA PRO A 160 1.26 -21.96 -3.81
C PRO A 160 2.23 -21.40 -4.88
N THR A 161 1.98 -20.21 -5.40
CA THR A 161 2.57 -19.68 -6.65
C THR A 161 4.06 -19.35 -6.57
N GLY A 162 4.58 -18.91 -5.42
CA GLY A 162 6.01 -18.62 -5.26
C GLY A 162 6.33 -17.45 -4.33
N THR A 163 7.60 -17.07 -4.31
CA THR A 163 8.15 -16.03 -3.42
C THR A 163 8.78 -14.90 -4.21
N TYR A 164 8.55 -13.66 -3.78
CA TYR A 164 9.11 -12.43 -4.35
C TYR A 164 9.90 -11.69 -3.28
N ASN A 165 11.17 -11.39 -3.55
CA ASN A 165 12.05 -10.68 -2.63
C ASN A 165 12.22 -9.23 -3.10
N PHE A 166 11.98 -8.27 -2.19
CA PHE A 166 12.09 -6.84 -2.43
C PHE A 166 13.24 -6.28 -1.59
N ASP A 167 14.19 -5.61 -2.23
CA ASP A 167 15.34 -4.98 -1.58
C ASP A 167 15.15 -3.47 -1.48
N PHE A 168 15.10 -2.92 -0.27
CA PHE A 168 14.88 -1.50 -0.06
C PHE A 168 16.17 -0.67 -0.10
N SER A 169 17.33 -1.27 -0.38
CA SER A 169 18.64 -0.57 -0.44
C SER A 169 18.68 0.65 -1.36
N SER A 170 17.87 0.66 -2.41
CA SER A 170 17.75 1.77 -3.37
C SER A 170 16.54 2.68 -3.12
N CYS A 171 15.75 2.40 -2.08
CA CYS A 171 14.61 3.22 -1.72
C CYS A 171 15.07 4.52 -1.03
N PRO A 172 14.65 5.70 -1.51
CA PRO A 172 15.05 6.94 -0.86
C PRO A 172 14.45 7.04 0.55
N TYR A 173 15.21 7.65 1.47
CA TYR A 173 14.77 7.85 2.85
C TYR A 173 13.38 8.48 2.93
N LYS A 174 12.49 7.87 3.73
CA LYS A 174 11.07 8.26 3.92
C LYS A 174 10.19 8.22 2.67
N GLN A 175 10.65 7.66 1.56
CA GLN A 175 9.78 7.37 0.42
C GLN A 175 9.12 6.00 0.58
N THR A 176 7.94 5.85 -0.01
CA THR A 176 7.25 4.55 -0.07
C THR A 176 8.05 3.61 -0.98
N CYS A 177 8.56 2.52 -0.41
CA CYS A 177 9.30 1.50 -1.13
C CYS A 177 8.36 0.42 -1.66
N LEU A 178 7.31 0.13 -0.92
CA LEU A 178 6.31 -0.88 -1.27
C LEU A 178 4.93 -0.38 -0.84
N TRP A 179 3.89 -0.75 -1.57
CA TRP A 179 2.51 -0.50 -1.13
C TRP A 179 1.60 -1.65 -1.54
N VAL A 180 0.53 -1.84 -0.78
CA VAL A 180 -0.56 -2.76 -1.09
C VAL A 180 -1.85 -1.96 -1.21
N GLY A 181 -2.41 -1.92 -2.42
CA GLY A 181 -3.68 -1.25 -2.68
C GLY A 181 -4.82 -2.24 -2.82
N TYR A 182 -6.02 -1.70 -2.79
CA TYR A 182 -7.24 -2.47 -2.66
C TYR A 182 -8.13 -2.33 -3.89
N VAL A 183 -8.89 -3.37 -4.18
CA VAL A 183 -9.95 -3.37 -5.19
C VAL A 183 -11.29 -3.64 -4.53
N CYS A 184 -12.32 -2.95 -5.01
CA CYS A 184 -13.69 -3.17 -4.57
C CYS A 184 -14.17 -4.57 -5.01
N THR A 185 -14.74 -5.34 -4.08
CA THR A 185 -15.35 -6.64 -4.39
C THR A 185 -16.85 -6.55 -4.60
N SER A 186 -17.53 -5.64 -3.90
CA SER A 186 -18.97 -5.39 -4.05
C SER A 186 -19.43 -4.20 -3.20
N GLY A 187 -20.40 -3.44 -3.69
CA GLY A 187 -21.11 -2.43 -2.89
C GLY A 187 -20.34 -1.16 -2.54
N CYS A 188 -19.21 -0.88 -3.22
CA CYS A 188 -18.50 0.38 -3.02
C CYS A 188 -19.16 1.49 -3.84
N SER A 189 -19.65 2.53 -3.19
CA SER A 189 -19.94 3.81 -3.83
C SER A 189 -18.71 4.70 -3.72
N HIS A 190 -18.28 5.28 -4.86
CA HIS A 190 -17.42 6.45 -4.84
C HIS A 190 -18.28 7.62 -4.35
N GLU A 191 -18.21 7.93 -3.06
CA GLU A 191 -18.67 9.23 -2.56
C GLU A 191 -17.59 10.28 -2.79
#